data_AF-I3UZG9-F1
#
_entry.id   AF-I3UZG9-F1
#
_cell.length_a   1.000
_cell.length_b   1.000
_cell.length_c   1.000
_cell.angle_alpha   90.00
_cell.angle_beta   90.00
_cell.angle_gamma   90.00
#
_symmetry.space_group_name_H-M   'P 1'
#
loop_
_entity.id
_entity.type
_entity.pdbx_description
1 polymer ?
#
loop_
_entity_poly.entity_id
_entity_poly.type
_entity_poly.pdbx_seq_one_letter_code
_entity_poly.pdbx_strand_id
1 'polypeptide(L)'
;MSLETEIAGLTSKATALLDYFTTAKTAIAKAIADAVAAAPAISRTFYVNTLIGDDNALGNADTPLKTIDRAVAATPDGGVVDVILVEDYTLSSTVSARSRRIMVRGETEGSVTRKLILNEYLGANGMKRFGGFQLNRAGAIDFADLTVSLPDSAGGLSAAQDTYYAMIYAGGSKAPGFMPVKLYNVAFALRGTFTGKIVGAGIPCVSLSAVNCTIPAALEGCLIQGVAAGKDPNTLPWLTTNITKL
;
A
#
# COMPACT_ATOMS: atom_id res chain seq x y z
N MET A 1 64.16 -23.69 33.50
CA MET A 1 63.26 -23.74 32.32
C MET A 1 64.12 -23.48 31.10
N SER A 2 63.99 -24.27 30.03
CA SER A 2 64.78 -24.09 28.82
C SER A 2 64.05 -23.15 27.84
N LEU A 3 64.81 -22.47 26.97
CA LEU A 3 64.27 -21.59 25.93
C LEU A 3 63.30 -22.34 25.00
N GLU A 4 63.54 -23.63 24.74
CA GLU A 4 62.60 -24.44 23.94
C GLU A 4 61.23 -24.57 24.62
N THR A 5 61.20 -24.64 25.95
CA THR A 5 59.95 -24.71 26.72
C THR A 5 59.17 -23.39 26.64
N GLU A 6 59.86 -22.25 26.69
CA GLU A 6 59.24 -20.93 26.58
C GLU A 6 58.73 -20.65 25.17
N ILE A 7 59.49 -21.03 24.13
CA ILE A 7 59.08 -20.90 22.73
C ILE A 7 57.86 -21.79 22.44
N ALA A 8 57.82 -23.01 22.95
CA ALA A 8 56.66 -23.88 22.82
C ALA A 8 55.42 -23.28 23.52
N GLY A 9 55.60 -22.71 24.72
CA GLY A 9 54.55 -22.03 25.46
C GLY A 9 54.01 -20.79 24.72
N LEU A 10 54.89 -19.97 24.14
CA LEU A 10 54.51 -18.80 23.36
C LEU A 10 53.75 -19.20 22.08
N THR A 11 54.25 -20.20 21.36
CA THR A 11 53.62 -20.70 20.13
C THR A 11 52.22 -21.26 20.43
N SER A 12 52.07 -22.02 21.51
CA SER A 12 50.76 -22.52 21.95
C SER A 12 49.77 -21.39 22.26
N LYS A 13 50.21 -20.34 22.98
CA LYS A 13 49.37 -19.17 23.26
C LYS A 13 49.03 -18.38 21.99
N ALA A 14 49.96 -18.26 21.06
CA ALA A 14 49.74 -17.58 19.78
C ALA A 14 48.72 -18.34 18.92
N THR A 15 48.81 -19.67 18.84
CA THR A 15 47.83 -20.51 18.15
C THR A 15 46.45 -20.40 18.80
N ALA A 16 46.37 -20.49 20.14
CA ALA A 16 45.10 -20.34 20.85
C ALA A 16 44.45 -18.96 20.60
N LEU A 17 45.25 -17.90 20.53
CA LEU A 17 44.75 -16.56 20.21
C LEU A 17 44.26 -16.46 18.76
N LEU A 18 44.99 -17.05 17.81
CA LEU A 18 44.61 -17.10 16.40
C LEU A 18 43.30 -17.88 16.19
N ASP A 19 43.17 -19.03 16.84
CA ASP A 19 41.98 -19.89 16.78
C ASP A 19 40.76 -19.17 17.36
N TYR A 20 40.95 -18.48 18.49
CA TYR A 20 39.90 -17.66 19.11
C TYR A 20 39.38 -16.60 18.14
N PHE A 21 40.27 -15.80 17.54
CA PHE A 21 39.85 -14.75 16.60
C PHE A 21 39.25 -15.28 15.30
N THR A 22 39.76 -16.41 14.79
CA THR A 22 39.22 -17.05 13.58
C THR A 22 37.81 -17.58 13.81
N THR A 23 37.58 -18.21 14.97
CA THR A 23 36.26 -18.68 15.39
C THR A 23 35.30 -17.52 15.58
N ALA A 24 35.73 -16.47 16.30
CA ALA A 24 34.91 -15.28 16.53
C ALA A 24 34.53 -14.58 15.20
N LYS A 25 35.49 -14.41 14.28
CA LYS A 25 35.24 -13.82 12.95
C LYS A 25 34.16 -14.61 12.19
N THR A 26 34.23 -15.93 12.21
CA THR A 26 33.26 -16.80 11.52
C THR A 26 31.88 -16.70 12.15
N ALA A 27 31.80 -16.72 13.49
CA ALA A 27 30.53 -16.56 14.21
C ALA A 27 29.88 -15.19 13.95
N ILE A 28 30.67 -14.12 13.96
CA ILE A 28 30.20 -12.75 13.66
C ILE A 28 29.72 -12.66 12.21
N ALA A 29 30.50 -13.16 11.25
CA ALA A 29 30.10 -13.14 9.83
C ALA A 29 28.79 -13.89 9.61
N LYS A 30 28.61 -15.05 10.27
CA LYS A 30 27.35 -15.78 10.24
C LYS A 30 26.20 -14.98 10.87
N ALA A 31 26.41 -14.39 12.05
CA ALA A 31 25.39 -13.59 12.72
C ALA A 31 24.97 -12.37 11.88
N ILE A 32 25.92 -11.73 11.18
CA ILE A 32 25.63 -10.63 10.25
C ILE A 32 24.85 -11.16 9.04
N ALA A 33 25.26 -12.26 8.43
CA ALA A 33 24.54 -12.85 7.31
C ALA A 33 23.11 -13.26 7.69
N ASP A 34 22.93 -13.88 8.86
CA ASP A 34 21.63 -14.23 9.41
C ASP A 34 20.77 -12.98 9.68
N ALA A 35 21.36 -11.91 10.23
CA ALA A 35 20.67 -10.65 10.50
C ALA A 35 20.26 -9.92 9.20
N VAL A 36 21.11 -9.93 8.18
CA VAL A 36 20.82 -9.36 6.86
C VAL A 36 19.74 -10.17 6.15
N ALA A 37 19.80 -11.50 6.22
CA ALA A 37 18.76 -12.37 5.66
C ALA A 37 17.43 -12.24 6.41
N ALA A 38 17.46 -12.00 7.72
CA ALA A 38 16.28 -11.80 8.55
C ALA A 38 15.67 -10.40 8.41
N ALA A 39 16.45 -9.40 7.97
CA ALA A 39 15.95 -8.04 7.75
C ALA A 39 14.94 -8.06 6.59
N PRO A 40 13.64 -7.81 6.85
CA PRO A 40 12.67 -7.79 5.78
C PRO A 40 13.00 -6.62 4.85
N ALA A 41 13.03 -6.86 3.54
CA ALA A 41 13.03 -5.77 2.57
C ALA A 41 11.89 -4.79 2.91
N ILE A 42 12.26 -3.56 3.30
CA ILE A 42 11.34 -2.51 3.75
C ILE A 42 10.55 -1.97 2.56
N SER A 43 11.14 -2.00 1.37
CA SER A 43 10.47 -1.71 0.10
C SER A 43 10.33 -2.99 -0.71
N ARG A 44 9.11 -3.30 -1.17
CA ARG A 44 8.82 -4.49 -1.97
C ARG A 44 7.93 -4.13 -3.17
N THR A 45 8.23 -4.72 -4.31
CA THR A 45 7.39 -4.65 -5.50
C THR A 45 6.75 -6.01 -5.73
N PHE A 46 5.44 -6.04 -5.91
CA PHE A 46 4.68 -7.25 -6.20
C PHE A 46 3.85 -7.10 -7.46
N TYR A 47 3.82 -8.16 -8.26
CA TYR A 47 2.96 -8.27 -9.44
C TYR A 47 1.68 -8.98 -9.03
N VAL A 48 0.53 -8.46 -9.44
CA VAL A 48 -0.79 -9.02 -9.13
C VAL A 48 -1.50 -9.39 -10.43
N ASN A 49 -1.93 -10.64 -10.49
CA ASN A 49 -2.71 -11.20 -11.57
C ASN A 49 -3.76 -12.15 -10.99
N THR A 50 -5.04 -11.89 -11.24
CA THR A 50 -6.15 -12.67 -10.65
C THR A 50 -6.34 -14.03 -11.31
N LEU A 51 -5.94 -14.17 -12.59
CA LEU A 51 -6.09 -15.37 -13.39
C LEU A 51 -5.01 -16.41 -13.10
N ILE A 52 -3.74 -16.01 -13.11
CA ILE A 52 -2.58 -16.92 -12.97
C ILE A 52 -1.85 -16.79 -11.63
N GLY A 53 -2.22 -15.81 -10.79
CA GLY A 53 -1.55 -15.57 -9.52
C GLY A 53 -1.91 -16.55 -8.42
N ASP A 54 -0.98 -16.71 -7.48
CA ASP A 54 -1.13 -17.50 -6.25
C ASP A 54 -0.62 -16.69 -5.05
N ASP A 55 -1.43 -16.59 -4.00
CA ASP A 55 -1.06 -15.86 -2.79
C ASP A 55 0.00 -16.58 -1.94
N ASN A 56 0.36 -17.82 -2.30
CA ASN A 56 1.51 -18.53 -1.74
C ASN A 56 2.80 -18.32 -2.56
N ALA A 57 2.72 -17.65 -3.71
CA ALA A 57 3.88 -17.38 -4.56
C ALA A 57 4.79 -16.27 -4.00
N LEU A 58 5.92 -16.06 -4.68
CA LEU A 58 6.88 -15.01 -4.33
C LEU A 58 6.39 -13.61 -4.73
N GLY A 59 5.48 -13.51 -5.70
CA GLY A 59 4.91 -12.25 -6.16
C GLY A 59 5.79 -11.46 -7.13
N ASN A 60 6.71 -12.13 -7.82
CA ASN A 60 7.49 -11.55 -8.92
C ASN A 60 6.71 -11.67 -10.25
N ALA A 61 7.26 -11.16 -11.35
CA ALA A 61 6.59 -11.13 -12.65
C ALA A 61 6.23 -12.54 -13.16
N ASP A 62 7.10 -13.52 -12.96
CA ASP A 62 6.90 -14.92 -13.41
C ASP A 62 5.93 -15.69 -12.50
N THR A 63 5.83 -15.31 -11.22
CA THR A 63 5.00 -15.94 -10.18
C THR A 63 4.20 -14.88 -9.41
N PRO A 64 3.20 -14.25 -10.06
CA PRO A 64 2.47 -13.13 -9.47
C PRO A 64 1.60 -13.57 -8.29
N LEU A 65 1.29 -12.62 -7.40
CA LEU A 65 0.29 -12.81 -6.36
C LEU A 65 -1.11 -12.75 -6.96
N LYS A 66 -2.08 -13.37 -6.29
CA LYS A 66 -3.48 -13.31 -6.70
C LYS A 66 -4.16 -12.05 -6.21
N THR A 67 -3.79 -11.54 -5.04
CA THR A 67 -4.50 -10.43 -4.38
C THR A 67 -3.59 -9.28 -3.94
N ILE A 68 -4.15 -8.07 -3.98
CA ILE A 68 -3.51 -6.87 -3.40
C ILE A 68 -3.35 -7.02 -1.89
N ASP A 69 -4.32 -7.64 -1.21
CA ASP A 69 -4.29 -7.83 0.25
C ASP A 69 -3.07 -8.67 0.67
N ARG A 70 -2.77 -9.73 -0.08
CA ARG A 70 -1.58 -10.54 0.15
C ARG A 70 -0.28 -9.74 -0.02
N ALA A 71 -0.20 -8.88 -1.03
CA ALA A 71 0.96 -8.01 -1.26
C ALA A 71 1.19 -7.04 -0.08
N VAL A 72 0.11 -6.44 0.42
CA VAL A 72 0.16 -5.55 1.60
C VAL A 72 0.55 -6.33 2.86
N ALA A 73 -0.02 -7.52 3.07
CA ALA A 73 0.29 -8.38 4.21
C ALA A 73 1.74 -8.90 4.17
N ALA A 74 2.31 -9.13 2.98
CA ALA A 74 3.70 -9.54 2.78
C ALA A 74 4.72 -8.42 3.07
N THR A 75 4.27 -7.19 3.24
CA THR A 75 5.11 -6.02 3.51
C THR A 75 5.14 -5.76 5.02
N PRO A 76 6.31 -5.51 5.63
CA PRO A 76 6.39 -5.18 7.06
C PRO A 76 5.73 -3.83 7.37
N ASP A 77 5.33 -3.64 8.62
CA ASP A 77 4.94 -2.32 9.13
C ASP A 77 6.11 -1.33 9.00
N GLY A 78 5.82 -0.09 8.61
CA GLY A 78 6.82 0.93 8.27
C GLY A 78 7.37 0.80 6.84
N GLY A 79 6.99 -0.27 6.13
CA GLY A 79 7.44 -0.52 4.76
C GLY A 79 6.66 0.21 3.68
N VAL A 80 7.18 0.04 2.46
CA VAL A 80 6.61 0.51 1.20
C VAL A 80 6.27 -0.71 0.36
N VAL A 81 5.07 -0.75 -0.18
CA VAL A 81 4.63 -1.77 -1.14
C VAL A 81 4.26 -1.11 -2.45
N ASP A 82 4.85 -1.57 -3.55
CA ASP A 82 4.53 -1.19 -4.91
C ASP A 82 3.82 -2.37 -5.60
N VAL A 83 2.53 -2.20 -5.86
CA VAL A 83 1.65 -3.21 -6.43
C VAL A 83 1.43 -2.91 -7.90
N ILE A 84 1.91 -3.80 -8.76
CA ILE A 84 1.77 -3.71 -10.21
C ILE A 84 0.62 -4.62 -10.65
N LEU A 85 -0.41 -4.04 -11.23
CA LEU A 85 -1.52 -4.78 -11.83
C LEU A 85 -1.10 -5.25 -13.23
N VAL A 86 -0.96 -6.56 -13.42
CA VAL A 86 -0.62 -7.17 -14.73
C VAL A 86 -1.88 -7.34 -15.60
N GLU A 87 -3.06 -7.21 -15.01
CA GLU A 87 -4.34 -7.21 -15.69
C GLU A 87 -5.34 -6.30 -14.95
N ASP A 88 -6.55 -6.16 -15.50
CA ASP A 88 -7.63 -5.46 -14.80
C ASP A 88 -7.97 -6.19 -13.50
N TYR A 89 -7.90 -5.49 -12.37
CA TYR A 89 -8.09 -6.06 -11.04
C TYR A 89 -9.42 -5.63 -10.44
N THR A 90 -10.24 -6.61 -10.06
CA THR A 90 -11.49 -6.35 -9.34
C THR A 90 -11.27 -6.43 -7.83
N LEU A 91 -11.47 -5.30 -7.14
CA LEU A 91 -11.43 -5.22 -5.69
C LEU A 91 -12.86 -5.21 -5.14
N SER A 92 -13.23 -6.28 -4.43
CA SER A 92 -14.55 -6.48 -3.82
C SER A 92 -14.49 -6.56 -2.28
N SER A 93 -13.43 -6.01 -1.69
CA SER A 93 -13.20 -5.98 -0.25
C SER A 93 -12.32 -4.79 0.14
N THR A 94 -12.29 -4.45 1.43
CA THR A 94 -11.33 -3.48 1.95
C THR A 94 -9.96 -4.15 2.12
N VAL A 95 -8.93 -3.54 1.55
CA VAL A 95 -7.52 -3.79 1.89
C VAL A 95 -7.15 -2.95 3.11
N SER A 96 -6.76 -3.59 4.20
CA SER A 96 -6.38 -2.88 5.43
C SER A 96 -4.86 -2.76 5.55
N ALA A 97 -4.35 -1.53 5.56
CA ALA A 97 -2.94 -1.27 5.75
C ALA A 97 -2.67 -0.52 7.06
N ARG A 98 -1.67 -0.99 7.80
CA ARG A 98 -1.22 -0.38 9.07
C ARG A 98 0.19 0.17 8.90
N SER A 99 0.39 1.46 9.09
CA SER A 99 1.71 2.13 9.02
C SER A 99 2.53 1.77 7.76
N ARG A 100 1.89 1.63 6.59
CA ARG A 100 2.56 1.30 5.32
C ARG A 100 2.28 2.38 4.29
N ARG A 101 3.23 2.60 3.38
CA ARG A 101 2.97 3.30 2.12
C ARG A 101 2.60 2.30 1.05
N ILE A 102 1.44 2.45 0.44
CA ILE A 102 0.97 1.61 -0.66
C ILE A 102 1.06 2.41 -1.95
N MET A 103 1.62 1.83 -2.98
CA MET A 103 1.48 2.30 -4.36
C MET A 103 0.74 1.22 -5.14
N VAL A 104 -0.34 1.59 -5.82
CA VAL A 104 -1.04 0.70 -6.75
C VAL A 104 -0.94 1.30 -8.14
N ARG A 105 -0.39 0.54 -9.08
CA ARG A 105 -0.21 1.02 -10.45
C ARG A 105 -0.49 -0.02 -11.51
N GLY A 106 -0.90 0.44 -12.68
CA GLY A 106 -0.98 -0.42 -13.85
C GLY A 106 0.41 -0.78 -14.35
N GLU A 107 0.55 -2.00 -14.87
CA GLU A 107 1.66 -2.32 -15.77
C GLU A 107 1.61 -1.42 -17.00
N THR A 108 2.75 -0.84 -17.38
CA THR A 108 2.87 0.11 -18.49
C THR A 108 3.30 -0.53 -19.80
N GLU A 109 3.52 -1.85 -19.80
CA GLU A 109 3.89 -2.61 -20.99
C GLU A 109 2.67 -2.81 -21.92
N GLY A 110 2.85 -2.54 -23.22
CA GLY A 110 1.83 -2.84 -24.24
C GLY A 110 0.74 -1.78 -24.48
N SER A 111 0.92 -0.53 -24.06
CA SER A 111 -0.04 0.58 -24.28
C SER A 111 -1.45 0.39 -23.68
N VAL A 112 -1.67 -0.66 -22.88
CA VAL A 112 -2.94 -0.94 -22.22
C VAL A 112 -2.97 -0.27 -20.85
N THR A 113 -3.92 0.64 -20.63
CA THR A 113 -4.17 1.19 -19.29
C THR A 113 -4.98 0.19 -18.46
N ARG A 114 -4.36 -0.36 -17.42
CA ARG A 114 -5.00 -1.32 -16.50
C ARG A 114 -6.09 -0.64 -15.67
N LYS A 115 -7.12 -1.40 -15.31
CA LYS A 115 -8.21 -0.93 -14.46
C LYS A 115 -8.13 -1.49 -13.05
N LEU A 116 -8.32 -0.62 -12.06
CA LEU A 116 -8.70 -1.01 -10.71
C LEU A 116 -10.22 -0.86 -10.58
N ILE A 117 -10.94 -1.96 -10.60
CA ILE A 117 -12.40 -2.01 -10.58
C ILE A 117 -12.88 -2.17 -9.14
N LEU A 118 -13.54 -1.14 -8.60
CA LEU A 118 -14.00 -1.13 -7.22
C LEU A 118 -15.45 -1.59 -7.14
N ASN A 119 -15.68 -2.83 -6.73
CA ASN A 119 -17.02 -3.43 -6.67
C ASN A 119 -17.66 -3.26 -5.29
N GLU A 120 -18.98 -3.05 -5.31
CA GLU A 120 -19.78 -3.04 -4.09
C GLU A 120 -19.88 -4.44 -3.46
N TYR A 121 -19.96 -4.48 -2.14
CA TYR A 121 -20.19 -5.68 -1.35
C TYR A 121 -20.92 -5.32 -0.04
N LEU A 122 -21.56 -6.31 0.60
CA LEU A 122 -22.18 -6.14 1.92
C LEU A 122 -21.13 -6.29 3.02
N GLY A 123 -21.01 -5.28 3.87
CA GLY A 123 -20.24 -5.37 5.11
C GLY A 123 -20.94 -6.27 6.14
N ALA A 124 -20.23 -6.62 7.21
CA ALA A 124 -20.76 -7.43 8.30
C ALA A 124 -21.97 -6.79 9.02
N ASN A 125 -22.14 -5.48 8.91
CA ASN A 125 -23.27 -4.72 9.43
C ASN A 125 -24.48 -4.68 8.47
N GLY A 126 -24.43 -5.39 7.34
CA GLY A 126 -25.49 -5.39 6.32
C GLY A 126 -25.57 -4.11 5.50
N MET A 127 -24.67 -3.15 5.72
CA MET A 127 -24.57 -1.92 4.92
C MET A 127 -23.63 -2.16 3.75
N LYS A 128 -23.88 -1.48 2.63
CA LYS A 128 -23.00 -1.59 1.47
C LYS A 128 -21.71 -0.80 1.69
N ARG A 129 -20.64 -1.38 1.16
CA ARG A 129 -19.29 -0.80 0.97
C ARG A 129 -18.87 -1.09 -0.46
N PHE A 130 -17.73 -0.55 -0.87
CA PHE A 130 -17.08 -0.96 -2.11
C PHE A 130 -15.58 -1.17 -1.88
N GLY A 131 -14.93 -1.87 -2.81
CA GLY A 131 -13.50 -2.13 -2.74
C GLY A 131 -12.69 -0.87 -2.46
N GLY A 132 -11.79 -0.92 -1.50
CA GLY A 132 -11.06 0.27 -1.08
C GLY A 132 -9.93 -0.05 -0.10
N PHE A 133 -9.38 1.01 0.50
CA PHE A 133 -8.20 0.96 1.34
C PHE A 133 -8.48 1.61 2.68
N GLN A 134 -8.40 0.80 3.75
CA GLN A 134 -8.41 1.31 5.10
C GLN A 134 -6.98 1.58 5.55
N LEU A 135 -6.63 2.86 5.71
CA LEU A 135 -5.33 3.28 6.20
C LEU A 135 -5.39 3.55 7.71
N ASN A 136 -4.52 2.87 8.46
CA ASN A 136 -4.39 3.03 9.90
C ASN A 136 -2.97 3.50 10.25
N ARG A 137 -2.86 4.34 11.28
CA ARG A 137 -1.62 4.99 11.77
C ARG A 137 -0.99 5.82 10.66
N ALA A 138 0.34 5.90 10.56
CA ALA A 138 1.06 6.66 9.53
C ALA A 138 1.03 5.96 8.16
N GLY A 139 -0.18 5.68 7.64
CA GLY A 139 -0.38 5.10 6.32
C GLY A 139 -0.42 6.16 5.22
N ALA A 140 0.02 5.78 4.03
CA ALA A 140 -0.05 6.61 2.81
C ALA A 140 -0.45 5.75 1.62
N ILE A 141 -1.11 6.35 0.63
CA ILE A 141 -1.47 5.62 -0.59
C ILE A 141 -1.28 6.46 -1.85
N ASP A 142 -0.68 5.84 -2.86
CA ASP A 142 -0.45 6.42 -4.16
C ASP A 142 -1.10 5.53 -5.22
N PHE A 143 -1.71 6.15 -6.24
CA PHE A 143 -2.19 5.47 -7.43
C PHE A 143 -1.47 6.02 -8.65
N ALA A 144 -1.04 5.13 -9.54
CA ALA A 144 -0.37 5.54 -10.77
C ALA A 144 -0.77 4.75 -12.01
N ASP A 145 -0.78 5.39 -13.17
CA ASP A 145 -0.83 4.73 -14.48
C ASP A 145 -1.99 3.71 -14.63
N LEU A 146 -3.18 4.06 -14.14
CA LEU A 146 -4.35 3.18 -14.17
C LEU A 146 -5.65 3.96 -14.29
N THR A 147 -6.71 3.24 -14.66
CA THR A 147 -8.08 3.74 -14.56
C THR A 147 -8.74 3.18 -13.31
N VAL A 148 -9.25 4.06 -12.43
CA VAL A 148 -10.08 3.65 -11.29
C VAL A 148 -11.53 3.59 -11.76
N SER A 149 -12.12 2.39 -11.79
CA SER A 149 -13.52 2.20 -12.15
C SER A 149 -14.40 2.17 -10.90
N LEU A 150 -15.16 3.24 -10.72
CA LEU A 150 -16.06 3.46 -9.58
C LEU A 150 -17.41 2.77 -9.81
N PRO A 151 -18.08 2.28 -8.75
CA PRO A 151 -19.35 1.59 -8.87
C PRO A 151 -20.51 2.55 -9.18
N ASP A 152 -21.55 2.04 -9.84
CA ASP A 152 -22.85 2.70 -9.85
C ASP A 152 -23.50 2.52 -8.47
N SER A 153 -23.45 3.56 -7.63
CA SER A 153 -23.94 3.48 -6.25
C SER A 153 -25.46 3.67 -6.18
N ALA A 154 -26.09 4.21 -7.22
CA ALA A 154 -27.53 4.43 -7.27
C ALA A 154 -28.28 3.22 -7.87
N GLY A 155 -27.72 2.59 -8.90
CA GLY A 155 -28.27 1.40 -9.56
C GLY A 155 -27.65 0.07 -9.14
N GLY A 156 -26.60 0.09 -8.31
CA GLY A 156 -25.90 -1.10 -7.82
C GLY A 156 -26.59 -1.80 -6.64
N LEU A 157 -25.80 -2.24 -5.67
CA LEU A 157 -26.27 -3.03 -4.53
C LEU A 157 -27.34 -2.26 -3.73
N SER A 158 -28.52 -2.86 -3.57
CA SER A 158 -29.65 -2.27 -2.85
C SER A 158 -29.49 -2.45 -1.34
N ALA A 159 -28.67 -1.61 -0.72
CA ALA A 159 -28.52 -1.50 0.73
C ALA A 159 -28.14 -0.07 1.15
N ALA A 160 -28.36 0.26 2.42
CA ALA A 160 -27.93 1.54 2.98
C ALA A 160 -26.40 1.66 2.94
N GLN A 161 -25.89 2.85 2.64
CA GLN A 161 -24.44 3.11 2.57
C GLN A 161 -23.82 3.20 3.96
N ASP A 162 -22.74 2.47 4.15
CA ASP A 162 -21.90 2.57 5.34
C ASP A 162 -21.21 3.95 5.41
N THR A 163 -20.93 4.45 6.61
CA THR A 163 -20.10 5.65 6.83
C THR A 163 -18.73 5.55 6.15
N TYR A 164 -18.20 4.33 5.98
CA TYR A 164 -16.95 4.02 5.30
C TYR A 164 -17.15 3.61 3.83
N TYR A 165 -18.25 4.02 3.17
CA TYR A 165 -18.46 3.85 1.73
C TYR A 165 -17.54 4.80 0.94
N ALA A 166 -16.24 4.49 0.93
CA ALA A 166 -15.19 5.30 0.33
C ALA A 166 -14.00 4.46 -0.18
N MET A 167 -13.29 4.99 -1.18
CA MET A 167 -12.10 4.34 -1.78
C MET A 167 -10.95 4.32 -0.79
N ILE A 168 -10.74 5.40 -0.05
CA ILE A 168 -9.71 5.51 1.00
C ILE A 168 -10.41 6.00 2.26
N TYR A 169 -10.23 5.34 3.38
CA TYR A 169 -10.77 5.80 4.65
C TYR A 169 -9.88 5.38 5.82
N ALA A 170 -10.17 5.92 7.00
CA ALA A 170 -9.58 5.47 8.25
C ALA A 170 -10.68 5.27 9.29
N GLY A 171 -10.43 4.46 10.32
CA GLY A 171 -11.45 4.13 11.30
C GLY A 171 -10.90 3.78 12.68
N GLY A 172 -11.70 4.06 13.70
CA GLY A 172 -11.41 3.73 15.10
C GLY A 172 -10.25 4.53 15.72
N SER A 173 -9.70 4.03 16.82
CA SER A 173 -8.61 4.66 17.58
C SER A 173 -7.25 4.69 16.88
N LYS A 174 -7.19 4.31 15.60
CA LYS A 174 -5.97 4.16 14.80
C LYS A 174 -5.95 5.09 13.59
N ALA A 175 -6.81 6.10 13.53
CA ALA A 175 -6.81 7.08 12.45
C ALA A 175 -5.44 7.81 12.33
N PRO A 176 -4.92 8.03 11.11
CA PRO A 176 -3.76 8.89 10.89
C PRO A 176 -4.03 10.31 11.38
N GLY A 177 -3.03 11.00 11.92
CA GLY A 177 -3.10 12.45 12.11
C GLY A 177 -2.99 13.23 10.80
N PHE A 178 -2.36 12.64 9.77
CA PHE A 178 -2.21 13.23 8.45
C PHE A 178 -2.12 12.11 7.41
N MET A 179 -2.81 12.25 6.29
CA MET A 179 -2.83 11.26 5.22
C MET A 179 -2.39 11.86 3.87
N PRO A 180 -1.25 11.44 3.31
CA PRO A 180 -0.91 11.74 1.93
C PRO A 180 -1.60 10.76 0.98
N VAL A 181 -2.24 11.32 -0.04
CA VAL A 181 -2.86 10.63 -1.17
C VAL A 181 -2.33 11.24 -2.46
N LYS A 182 -1.68 10.44 -3.30
CA LYS A 182 -1.21 10.89 -4.61
C LYS A 182 -1.90 10.13 -5.73
N LEU A 183 -2.34 10.87 -6.74
CA LEU A 183 -2.82 10.35 -8.01
C LEU A 183 -1.86 10.83 -9.11
N TYR A 184 -1.31 9.91 -9.89
CA TYR A 184 -0.42 10.21 -11.01
C TYR A 184 -0.87 9.49 -12.26
N ASN A 185 -1.23 10.21 -13.33
CA ASN A 185 -1.74 9.57 -14.55
C ASN A 185 -2.92 8.62 -14.28
N VAL A 186 -3.85 9.07 -13.43
CA VAL A 186 -5.06 8.32 -13.07
C VAL A 186 -6.27 8.91 -13.77
N ALA A 187 -7.08 8.05 -14.39
CA ALA A 187 -8.40 8.39 -14.91
C ALA A 187 -9.49 7.75 -14.03
N PHE A 188 -10.56 8.49 -13.73
CA PHE A 188 -11.73 7.91 -13.08
C PHE A 188 -12.80 7.56 -14.10
N ALA A 189 -13.26 6.31 -14.09
CA ALA A 189 -14.35 5.82 -14.91
C ALA A 189 -15.59 5.56 -14.03
N LEU A 190 -16.67 6.29 -14.28
CA LEU A 190 -17.94 6.10 -13.60
C LEU A 190 -18.76 5.04 -14.34
N ARG A 191 -19.15 3.96 -13.64
CA ARG A 191 -20.05 2.93 -14.22
C ARG A 191 -21.54 3.31 -14.15
N GLY A 192 -21.85 4.42 -13.49
CA GLY A 192 -23.19 4.97 -13.30
C GLY A 192 -23.12 6.16 -12.34
N THR A 193 -24.13 6.33 -11.50
CA THR A 193 -24.17 7.44 -10.54
C THR A 193 -23.40 7.06 -9.28
N PHE A 194 -22.23 7.64 -9.10
CA PHE A 194 -21.42 7.44 -7.90
C PHE A 194 -21.85 8.39 -6.78
N THR A 195 -22.07 7.86 -5.58
CA THR A 195 -22.45 8.64 -4.39
C THR A 195 -21.50 8.45 -3.22
N GLY A 196 -20.41 7.67 -3.40
CA GLY A 196 -19.41 7.45 -2.37
C GLY A 196 -18.36 8.55 -2.30
N LYS A 197 -17.26 8.27 -1.58
CA LYS A 197 -16.11 9.18 -1.50
C LYS A 197 -14.82 8.60 -2.05
N ILE A 198 -13.96 9.45 -2.61
CA ILE A 198 -12.57 9.07 -2.89
C ILE A 198 -11.78 9.05 -1.57
N VAL A 199 -11.86 10.12 -0.79
CA VAL A 199 -11.30 10.24 0.56
C VAL A 199 -12.45 10.32 1.56
N GLY A 200 -12.62 9.26 2.34
CA GLY A 200 -13.73 9.00 3.24
C GLY A 200 -13.54 9.49 4.67
N ALA A 201 -14.35 8.93 5.57
CA ALA A 201 -14.36 9.28 6.99
C ALA A 201 -13.07 8.88 7.73
N GLY A 202 -12.88 9.49 8.92
CA GLY A 202 -11.79 9.17 9.85
C GLY A 202 -10.46 9.81 9.54
N ILE A 203 -10.41 10.78 8.63
CA ILE A 203 -9.19 11.45 8.17
C ILE A 203 -9.23 12.90 8.64
N PRO A 204 -8.46 13.28 9.68
CA PRO A 204 -8.50 14.64 10.23
C PRO A 204 -7.80 15.66 9.32
N CYS A 205 -6.68 15.28 8.70
CA CYS A 205 -5.93 16.12 7.77
C CYS A 205 -5.48 15.29 6.56
N VAL A 206 -5.55 15.86 5.36
CA VAL A 206 -5.23 15.15 4.11
C VAL A 206 -4.42 16.04 3.16
N SER A 207 -3.44 15.43 2.50
CA SER A 207 -2.84 15.98 1.28
C SER A 207 -3.32 15.14 0.10
N LEU A 208 -4.16 15.71 -0.77
CA LEU A 208 -4.69 15.05 -1.96
C LEU A 208 -4.08 15.73 -3.19
N SER A 209 -3.15 15.05 -3.86
CA SER A 209 -2.49 15.60 -5.04
C SER A 209 -2.86 14.81 -6.28
N ALA A 210 -3.19 15.50 -7.37
CA ALA A 210 -3.50 14.90 -8.66
C ALA A 210 -2.59 15.47 -9.76
N VAL A 211 -1.79 14.63 -10.39
CA VAL A 211 -0.83 15.01 -11.44
C VAL A 211 -1.19 14.23 -12.70
N ASN A 212 -1.38 14.93 -13.82
CA ASN A 212 -1.80 14.33 -15.10
C ASN A 212 -3.06 13.45 -14.97
N CYS A 213 -3.99 13.81 -14.08
CA CYS A 213 -5.20 13.03 -13.84
C CYS A 213 -6.42 13.67 -14.53
N THR A 214 -7.37 12.83 -14.91
CA THR A 214 -8.69 13.29 -15.39
C THR A 214 -9.74 12.97 -14.33
N ILE A 215 -10.23 14.02 -13.66
CA ILE A 215 -11.28 13.93 -12.63
C ILE A 215 -12.59 14.43 -13.26
N PRO A 216 -13.60 13.55 -13.46
CA PRO A 216 -14.91 13.96 -13.96
C PRO A 216 -15.58 14.98 -13.02
N ALA A 217 -16.26 15.98 -13.58
CA ALA A 217 -17.03 16.96 -12.81
C ALA A 217 -18.14 16.30 -11.95
N ALA A 218 -18.63 15.12 -12.35
CA ALA A 218 -19.57 14.33 -11.57
C ALA A 218 -18.99 13.80 -10.24
N LEU A 219 -17.67 13.91 -10.01
CA LEU A 219 -17.03 13.61 -8.73
C LEU A 219 -16.90 14.82 -7.80
N GLU A 220 -17.29 16.03 -8.23
CA GLU A 220 -17.38 17.18 -7.33
C GLU A 220 -18.34 16.84 -6.18
N GLY A 221 -17.92 17.14 -4.94
CA GLY A 221 -18.60 16.76 -3.71
C GLY A 221 -18.41 15.29 -3.31
N CYS A 222 -17.75 14.48 -4.14
CA CYS A 222 -17.38 13.09 -3.86
C CYS A 222 -15.88 12.90 -3.62
N LEU A 223 -15.04 13.91 -3.83
CA LEU A 223 -13.60 13.78 -3.61
C LEU A 223 -13.26 13.60 -2.12
N ILE A 224 -13.90 14.36 -1.24
CA ILE A 224 -13.58 14.35 0.19
C ILE A 224 -14.87 14.34 1.02
N GLN A 225 -14.92 13.49 2.06
CA GLN A 225 -16.04 13.42 2.99
C GLN A 225 -16.30 14.79 3.66
N GLY A 226 -17.56 15.22 3.67
CA GLY A 226 -17.98 16.47 4.31
C GLY A 226 -17.68 17.74 3.52
N VAL A 227 -17.12 17.64 2.31
CA VAL A 227 -16.90 18.77 1.41
C VAL A 227 -17.99 18.77 0.33
N ALA A 228 -18.69 19.90 0.19
CA ALA A 228 -19.71 20.06 -0.84
C ALA A 228 -19.08 20.29 -2.22
N ALA A 229 -19.83 19.96 -3.28
CA ALA A 229 -19.41 20.18 -4.66
C ALA A 229 -19.09 21.66 -4.93
N GLY A 230 -18.01 21.90 -5.67
CA GLY A 230 -17.55 23.22 -6.08
C GLY A 230 -16.89 24.04 -4.97
N LYS A 231 -16.63 23.45 -3.79
CA LYS A 231 -15.97 24.16 -2.68
C LYS A 231 -14.53 24.49 -3.06
N ASP A 232 -14.11 25.73 -2.82
CA ASP A 232 -12.72 26.15 -3.00
C ASP A 232 -11.82 25.49 -1.92
N PRO A 233 -10.83 24.67 -2.32
CA PRO A 233 -9.92 24.03 -1.39
C PRO A 233 -9.17 25.00 -0.46
N ASN A 234 -8.90 26.24 -0.89
CA ASN A 234 -8.17 27.23 -0.08
C ASN A 234 -8.93 27.63 1.20
N THR A 235 -10.22 27.30 1.27
CA THR A 235 -11.06 27.56 2.45
C THR A 235 -11.04 26.41 3.48
N LEU A 236 -10.32 25.32 3.19
CA LEU A 236 -10.26 24.13 4.03
C LEU A 236 -8.86 24.00 4.67
N PRO A 237 -8.66 24.46 5.91
CA PRO A 237 -7.32 24.55 6.53
C PRO A 237 -6.65 23.19 6.80
N TRP A 238 -7.42 22.11 6.79
CA TRP A 238 -6.98 20.73 7.02
C TRP A 238 -6.66 19.97 5.71
N LEU A 239 -6.83 20.63 4.55
CA LEU A 239 -6.60 20.07 3.23
C LEU A 239 -5.43 20.77 2.54
N THR A 240 -4.52 19.98 1.97
CA THR A 240 -3.54 20.44 0.97
C THR A 240 -3.84 19.76 -0.36
N THR A 241 -4.10 20.53 -1.42
CA THR A 241 -4.39 19.96 -2.74
C THR A 241 -4.04 20.92 -3.88
N ASN A 242 -3.77 20.36 -5.05
CA ASN A 242 -3.65 21.09 -6.31
C ASN A 242 -4.90 20.96 -7.20
N ILE A 243 -5.96 20.31 -6.71
CA ILE A 243 -7.25 20.21 -7.38
C ILE A 243 -8.02 21.51 -7.13
N THR A 244 -8.52 22.15 -8.18
CA THR A 244 -9.10 23.51 -8.07
C THR A 244 -10.58 23.53 -7.71
N LYS A 245 -11.30 22.41 -7.85
CA LYS A 245 -12.71 22.26 -7.50
C LYS A 245 -12.95 20.90 -6.85
N LEU A 246 -13.56 20.92 -5.66
CA LEU A 246 -13.81 19.73 -4.84
C LEU A 246 -15.21 19.16 -4.98
#